data_AF-A0A1G6N7U5-F1
#
_entry.id   AF-A0A1G6N7U5-F1
#
_cell.length_a   1.000
_cell.length_b   1.000
_cell.length_c   1.000
_cell.angle_alpha   90.00
_cell.angle_beta   90.00
_cell.angle_gamma   90.00
#
_symmetry.space_group_name_H-M   'P 1'
#
loop_
_entity.id
_entity.type
_entity.pdbx_description
1 polymer ?
#
loop_
_entity_poly.entity_id
_entity_poly.type
_entity_poly.pdbx_seq_one_letter_code
_entity_poly.pdbx_strand_id
1 'polypeptide(L)' 'MVNAHSSAMLAKHAGIEARITAESRRPAPDDVLINQLKKQKLKLKEALARI' A
#
# COMPACT_ATOMS: atom_id res chain seq x y z
N MET A 1 5.22 -22.61 9.42
CA MET A 1 5.67 -21.30 9.95
C MET A 1 5.21 -20.24 9.00
N VAL A 2 4.44 -19.25 9.46
CA VAL A 2 3.92 -18.18 8.59
C VAL A 2 5.12 -17.35 8.13
N ASN A 3 5.41 -17.39 6.84
CA ASN A 3 6.62 -16.79 6.24
C ASN A 3 6.75 -15.32 6.66
N ALA A 4 7.80 -14.99 7.42
CA ALA A 4 8.11 -13.61 7.83
C ALA A 4 8.13 -12.62 6.66
N HIS A 5 8.42 -13.13 5.45
CA HIS A 5 8.33 -12.41 4.19
C HIS A 5 6.90 -11.91 3.87
N SER A 6 5.90 -12.77 4.00
CA SER A 6 4.48 -12.42 3.78
C SER A 6 3.99 -11.42 4.84
N SER A 7 4.39 -11.57 6.10
CA SER A 7 4.06 -10.61 7.17
C SER A 7 4.66 -9.22 6.90
N ALA A 8 5.92 -9.15 6.44
CA ALA A 8 6.55 -7.88 6.08
C ALA A 8 5.88 -7.22 4.86
N MET A 9 5.46 -8.01 3.87
CA MET A 9 4.71 -7.50 2.71
C MET A 9 3.31 -7.01 3.09
N LEU A 10 2.59 -7.72 3.97
CA LEU A 10 1.30 -7.30 4.50
C LEU A 10 1.43 -6.00 5.32
N ALA A 11 2.46 -5.88 6.16
CA ALA A 11 2.72 -4.66 6.92
C ALA A 11 2.98 -3.46 6.01
N LYS A 12 3.77 -3.64 4.94
CA LYS A 12 3.99 -2.60 3.91
C LYS A 12 2.69 -2.23 3.20
N HIS A 13 1.87 -3.21 2.84
CA HIS A 13 0.57 -2.97 2.21
C HIS A 13 -0.36 -2.16 3.12
N ALA A 14 -0.46 -2.52 4.40
CA ALA A 14 -1.26 -1.79 5.39
C ALA A 14 -0.76 -0.34 5.59
N GLY A 15 0.56 -0.13 5.59
CA GLY A 15 1.13 1.22 5.69
C GLY A 15 0.80 2.11 4.49
N ILE A 16 0.81 1.56 3.27
CA ILE A 16 0.45 2.32 2.06
C ILE A 16 -1.04 2.69 2.08
N GLU A 17 -1.92 1.78 2.52
CA GLU A 17 -3.35 2.05 2.67
C GLU A 17 -3.65 3.15 3.67
N ALA A 18 -2.96 3.14 4.82
CA ALA A 18 -3.08 4.19 5.81
C ALA A 18 -2.68 5.55 5.22
N ARG A 19 -1.58 5.60 4.44
CA ARG A 19 -1.12 6.83 3.77
C ARG A 19 -2.10 7.34 2.71
N ILE A 20 -2.68 6.45 1.90
CA ILE A 20 -3.71 6.82 0.91
C ILE A 20 -4.91 7.42 1.63
N THR A 21 -5.39 6.74 2.68
CA THR A 21 -6.56 7.18 3.44
C THR A 21 -6.30 8.52 4.15
N ALA A 22 -5.11 8.73 4.70
CA ALA A 22 -4.73 9.98 5.32
C ALA A 22 -4.67 11.13 4.30
N GLU A 23 -4.09 10.88 3.11
CA GLU A 23 -4.00 11.90 2.05
C GLU A 23 -5.39 12.23 1.47
N SER A 24 -6.23 11.23 1.21
CA SER A 24 -7.59 11.44 0.69
C SER A 24 -8.55 12.13 1.66
N ARG A 25 -8.22 12.17 2.96
CA ARG A 25 -9.00 12.91 3.98
C ARG A 25 -8.59 14.37 4.09
N ARG A 26 -7.50 14.79 3.42
CA ARG A 26 -7.07 16.19 3.47
C ARG A 26 -8.01 17.07 2.65
N PRO A 27 -8.23 18.33 3.06
CA PRO A 27 -9.06 19.29 2.31
C PRO A 27 -8.54 19.58 0.90
N ALA A 28 -7.23 19.45 0.67
CA ALA A 28 -6.57 19.53 -0.63
C ALA A 28 -5.69 18.28 -0.81
N PRO A 29 -6.25 17.16 -1.32
CA PRO A 29 -5.51 15.93 -1.49
C PRO A 29 -4.46 16.07 -2.62
N ASP A 30 -3.27 15.51 -2.40
CA ASP A 30 -2.31 15.32 -3.49
C ASP A 30 -2.68 14.07 -4.31
N ASP A 31 -3.42 14.29 -5.40
CA ASP A 31 -3.87 13.22 -6.30
C ASP A 31 -2.72 12.50 -7.00
N VAL A 32 -1.59 13.17 -7.23
CA VAL A 32 -0.39 12.55 -7.83
C VAL A 32 0.19 11.55 -6.84
N LEU A 33 0.35 11.96 -5.57
CA LEU A 33 0.82 11.09 -4.50
C LEU A 33 -0.13 9.91 -4.26
N ILE A 34 -1.44 10.15 -4.22
CA ILE A 34 -2.45 9.09 -4.07
C ILE A 34 -2.34 8.07 -5.21
N ASN A 35 -2.21 8.53 -6.45
CA ASN A 35 -2.07 7.64 -7.62
C ASN A 35 -0.76 6.85 -7.58
N GLN A 36 0.34 7.46 -7.14
CA GLN A 36 1.62 6.75 -6.95
C GLN A 36 1.50 5.67 -5.87
N LEU A 37 0.89 5.99 -4.72
CA LEU A 37 0.67 5.06 -3.62
C LEU A 37 -0.24 3.88 -4.04
N LYS A 38 -1.32 4.15 -4.79
CA LYS A 38 -2.20 3.11 -5.35
C LYS A 38 -1.45 2.16 -6.29
N LYS A 39 -0.57 2.69 -7.16
CA LYS A 39 0.30 1.87 -8.03
C LYS A 39 1.27 1.01 -7.23
N GLN A 40 1.87 1.56 -6.17
CA GLN A 40 2.76 0.79 -5.29
C GLN A 40 2.02 -0.33 -4.55
N LYS A 41 0.80 -0.05 -4.07
CA LYS A 41 -0.07 -1.06 -3.47
C LYS A 41 -0.40 -2.19 -4.44
N LEU A 42 -0.75 -1.86 -5.69
CA LEU A 42 -1.05 -2.86 -6.72
C LEU A 42 0.15 -3.80 -6.97
N LYS A 43 1.36 -3.24 -7.11
CA LYS A 43 2.59 -4.04 -7.27
C LYS A 43 2.84 -4.96 -6.08
N LEU A 44 2.63 -4.48 -4.85
CA LEU A 44 2.75 -5.30 -3.63
C LEU A 44 1.71 -6.41 -3.58
N LYS A 45 0.46 -6.13 -3.99
CA LYS A 45 -0.61 -7.12 -4.09
C LYS A 45 -0.28 -8.20 -5.13
N GLU A 46 0.26 -7.82 -6.28
CA GLU A 46 0.72 -8.75 -7.32
C GLU A 46 1.90 -9.60 -6.86
N ALA A 47 2.87 -9.01 -6.13
CA ALA A 47 3.98 -9.76 -5.55
C ALA A 47 3.50 -10.77 -4.51
N LEU A 48 2.56 -10.38 -3.65
CA LEU A 48 1.91 -11.29 -2.69
C LEU A 48 1.15 -12.43 -3.37
N ALA A 49 0.50 -12.17 -4.50
CA ALA A 49 -0.22 -13.18 -5.27
C ALA A 49 0.68 -14.15 -6.04
N ARG A 50 1.96 -13.81 -6.23
CA ARG A 50 2.96 -14.65 -6.92
C ARG A 50 3.77 -15.54 -5.96
N ILE A 51 3.56 -15.42 -4.65
CA ILE A 51 4.17 -16.24 -3.59
C ILE A 51 3.20 -17.36 -3.22
#